data_AF-A0A7V6XR82-F1
#
_entry.id   AF-A0A7V6XR82-F1
#
_cell.length_a   1.000
_cell.length_b   1.000
_cell.length_c   1.000
_cell.angle_alpha   90.00
_cell.angle_beta   90.00
_cell.angle_gamma   90.00
#
_symmetry.space_group_name_H-M   'P 1'
#
loop_
_entity.id
_entity.type
_entity.pdbx_description
1 polymer ?
#
loop_
_entity_poly.entity_id
_entity_poly.type
_entity_poly.pdbx_seq_one_letter_code
_entity_poly.pdbx_strand_id
1 'polypeptide(L)'
;MRALWRGSISFGLVNVPVKMYAATEKKNISFRQIHKECNSPIRYEKICPVCNKKVEEEDIVRGYEYEKGKYVIIDEKDLEDLPDKTARTIDIMDFVDLKQIDPIFYGKSYFLGPEETSQKAYTLLKKAMEEKGKIAIAKVKIRNKVSLACLRPYIGGYIVMETMFFGISSTLLT
;
A
#
# COMPACT_ATOMS: atom_id res chain seq x y z
N MET A 1 0.11 0.62 -19.38
CA MET A 1 0.07 0.33 -17.93
C MET A 1 -0.40 1.59 -17.20
N ARG A 2 -1.51 1.53 -16.44
CA ARG A 2 -2.06 2.70 -15.73
C ARG A 2 -1.31 2.92 -14.41
N ALA A 3 -0.96 4.16 -14.11
CA ALA A 3 -0.36 4.50 -12.82
C ALA A 3 -1.37 4.23 -11.70
N LEU A 4 -0.95 3.50 -10.66
CA LEU A 4 -1.75 3.21 -9.48
C LEU A 4 -1.82 4.40 -8.53
N TRP A 5 -0.77 5.21 -8.54
CA TRP A 5 -0.58 6.32 -7.61
C TRP A 5 0.40 7.32 -8.21
N ARG A 6 0.23 8.59 -7.84
CA ARG A 6 1.11 9.70 -8.16
C ARG A 6 1.44 10.41 -6.87
N GLY A 7 2.69 10.83 -6.73
CA GLY A 7 3.18 11.48 -5.53
C GLY A 7 4.61 11.94 -5.73
N SER A 8 5.36 12.13 -4.65
CA SER A 8 6.76 12.54 -4.74
C SER A 8 7.65 11.79 -3.76
N ILE A 9 8.90 11.57 -4.16
CA ILE A 9 9.97 11.15 -3.27
C ILE A 9 10.54 12.42 -2.63
N SER A 10 10.57 12.45 -1.30
CA SER A 10 11.03 13.59 -0.51
C SER A 10 12.20 13.19 0.36
N PHE A 11 13.26 14.00 0.39
CA PHE A 11 14.36 13.85 1.33
C PHE A 11 15.04 15.20 1.59
N GLY A 12 15.02 15.65 2.83
CA GLY A 12 15.48 17.00 3.19
C GLY A 12 14.72 18.08 2.41
N LEU A 13 15.41 18.78 1.50
CA LEU A 13 14.84 19.83 0.65
C LEU A 13 14.52 19.36 -0.78
N VAL A 14 14.84 18.11 -1.11
CA VAL A 14 14.65 17.58 -2.45
C VAL A 14 13.27 16.95 -2.57
N ASN A 15 12.52 17.35 -3.59
CA ASN A 15 11.24 16.75 -3.94
C ASN A 15 11.27 16.26 -5.40
N VAL A 16 11.01 14.98 -5.62
CA VAL A 16 11.05 14.33 -6.94
C VAL A 16 9.67 13.72 -7.24
N PRO A 17 8.84 14.37 -8.05
CA PRO A 17 7.56 13.81 -8.49
C PRO A 17 7.71 12.46 -9.22
N VAL A 18 6.89 11.48 -8.88
CA VAL A 18 6.92 10.13 -9.46
C VAL A 18 5.53 9.54 -9.66
N LYS A 19 5.45 8.61 -10.60
CA LYS A 19 4.31 7.71 -10.84
C LYS A 19 4.66 6.32 -10.35
N MET A 20 3.73 5.68 -9.66
CA MET A 20 3.89 4.33 -9.14
C MET A 20 3.04 3.34 -9.94
N TYR A 21 3.65 2.21 -10.30
CA TYR A 21 3.07 1.12 -11.08
C TYR A 21 3.27 -0.20 -10.32
N ALA A 22 2.33 -1.15 -10.41
CA ALA A 22 2.56 -2.48 -9.84
C ALA A 22 3.70 -3.18 -10.60
N ALA A 23 4.69 -3.71 -9.88
CA ALA A 23 5.75 -4.51 -10.49
C ALA A 23 5.37 -5.99 -10.62
N THR A 24 4.41 -6.45 -9.79
CA THR A 24 3.95 -7.83 -9.75
C THR A 24 2.43 -7.88 -9.77
N GLU A 25 1.88 -8.87 -10.47
CA GLU A 25 0.45 -9.16 -10.47
C GLU A 25 0.22 -10.56 -9.89
N LYS A 26 -0.68 -10.68 -8.91
CA LYS A 26 -1.12 -12.00 -8.44
C LYS A 26 -2.15 -12.53 -9.43
N LYS A 27 -1.83 -13.62 -10.15
CA LYS A 27 -2.83 -14.39 -10.88
C LYS A 27 -3.67 -15.19 -9.89
N ASN A 28 -4.74 -14.57 -9.39
CA ASN A 28 -5.74 -15.29 -8.62
C ASN A 28 -6.80 -15.81 -9.59
N ILE A 29 -6.92 -17.13 -9.68
CA ILE A 29 -8.06 -17.77 -10.34
C ILE A 29 -9.25 -17.58 -9.39
N SER A 30 -10.19 -16.72 -9.74
CA SER A 30 -11.43 -16.56 -8.97
C SER A 30 -12.42 -17.63 -9.40
N PHE A 31 -12.86 -18.46 -8.46
CA PHE A 31 -13.96 -19.40 -8.67
C PHE A 31 -15.25 -18.74 -8.25
N ARG A 32 -16.29 -18.81 -9.09
CA ARG A 32 -17.66 -18.46 -8.68
C ARG A 32 -18.29 -19.68 -8.03
N GLN A 33 -19.04 -19.48 -6.96
CA GLN A 33 -19.86 -20.55 -6.42
C GLN A 33 -21.06 -20.77 -7.33
N ILE A 34 -21.23 -22.02 -7.74
CA ILE A 34 -22.26 -22.46 -8.68
C ILE A 34 -23.20 -23.41 -7.96
N HIS A 35 -24.51 -23.23 -8.14
CA HIS A 35 -25.51 -24.16 -7.64
C HIS A 35 -25.36 -25.51 -8.35
N LYS A 36 -25.12 -26.58 -7.57
CA LYS A 36 -24.74 -27.90 -8.09
C LYS A 36 -25.74 -28.50 -9.07
N GLU A 37 -27.04 -28.25 -8.88
CA GLU A 37 -28.09 -28.89 -9.69
C GLU A 37 -28.35 -28.15 -11.00
N CYS A 38 -28.47 -26.83 -10.95
CA CYS A 38 -28.84 -26.03 -12.14
C CYS A 38 -27.67 -25.28 -12.78
N ASN A 39 -26.46 -25.43 -12.24
CA ASN A 39 -25.23 -24.78 -12.70
C ASN A 39 -25.32 -23.24 -12.80
N SER A 40 -26.19 -22.63 -12.01
CA SER A 40 -26.35 -21.17 -11.96
C SER A 40 -25.43 -20.53 -10.90
N PRO A 41 -25.00 -19.28 -11.08
CA PRO A 41 -24.26 -18.55 -10.04
C PRO A 41 -25.12 -18.33 -8.79
N ILE A 42 -24.51 -18.51 -7.61
CA ILE A 42 -25.19 -18.21 -6.34
C ILE A 42 -25.25 -16.69 -6.13
N ARG A 43 -26.44 -16.19 -5.74
CA ARG A 43 -26.64 -14.82 -5.27
C ARG A 43 -26.71 -14.82 -3.74
N TYR A 44 -25.95 -13.93 -3.10
CA TYR A 44 -26.01 -13.73 -1.66
C TYR A 44 -26.95 -12.57 -1.33
N GLU A 45 -27.69 -12.72 -0.24
CA GLU A 45 -28.48 -11.65 0.37
C GLU A 45 -27.99 -11.46 1.81
N LYS A 46 -27.86 -10.21 2.24
CA LYS A 46 -27.50 -9.87 3.61
C LYS A 46 -28.79 -9.72 4.41
N ILE A 47 -28.95 -10.47 5.50
CA ILE A 47 -30.13 -10.43 6.36
C ILE A 47 -29.70 -10.09 7.78
N CYS A 48 -30.35 -9.11 8.40
CA CYS A 48 -30.10 -8.77 9.80
C CYS A 48 -30.73 -9.84 10.70
N PRO A 49 -29.95 -10.52 11.57
CA PRO A 49 -30.47 -11.60 12.41
C PRO A 49 -31.45 -11.12 13.49
N VAL A 50 -31.44 -9.83 13.82
CA VAL A 50 -32.31 -9.25 14.88
C VAL A 50 -33.70 -8.95 14.34
N CYS A 51 -33.81 -8.29 13.19
CA CYS A 51 -35.10 -7.91 12.61
C CYS A 51 -35.56 -8.83 11.47
N ASN A 52 -34.74 -9.80 11.07
CA ASN A 52 -34.97 -10.77 9.99
C ASN A 52 -35.34 -10.12 8.64
N LYS A 53 -34.85 -8.90 8.40
CA LYS A 53 -35.05 -8.17 7.15
C LYS A 53 -33.80 -8.25 6.28
N LYS A 54 -34.02 -8.28 4.96
CA LYS A 54 -32.96 -8.05 3.98
C LYS A 54 -32.43 -6.63 4.18
N VAL A 55 -31.11 -6.50 4.10
CA VAL A 55 -30.40 -5.24 4.30
C VAL A 55 -29.68 -4.93 3.01
N GLU A 56 -29.99 -3.78 2.42
CA GLU A 56 -29.29 -3.27 1.24
C GLU A 56 -27.93 -2.70 1.65
N GLU A 57 -27.04 -2.51 0.68
CA GLU A 57 -25.68 -2.04 0.99
C GLU A 57 -25.66 -0.63 1.57
N GLU A 58 -26.63 0.23 1.22
CA GLU A 58 -26.77 1.58 1.78
C GLU A 58 -27.14 1.58 3.27
N ASP A 59 -27.80 0.52 3.76
CA ASP A 59 -28.23 0.39 5.16
C ASP A 59 -27.14 -0.24 6.06
N ILE A 60 -25.96 -0.54 5.51
CA ILE A 60 -24.87 -1.21 6.24
C ILE A 60 -23.78 -0.21 6.61
N VAL A 61 -23.67 0.05 7.91
CA VAL A 61 -22.60 0.88 8.49
C VAL A 61 -21.44 0.03 9.01
N ARG A 62 -20.25 0.63 9.13
CA ARG A 62 -19.08 -0.02 9.73
C ARG A 62 -19.08 0.19 11.24
N GLY A 63 -18.97 -0.88 12.02
CA GLY A 63 -18.82 -0.81 13.47
C GLY A 63 -17.46 -1.33 13.92
N TYR A 64 -16.82 -0.64 14.86
CA TYR A 64 -15.63 -1.12 15.57
C TYR A 64 -16.03 -1.61 16.97
N GLU A 65 -15.73 -2.88 17.27
CA GLU A 65 -16.01 -3.49 18.57
C GLU A 65 -14.93 -3.09 19.57
N TYR A 66 -15.27 -2.26 20.56
CA TYR A 66 -14.33 -1.81 21.59
C TYR A 66 -14.45 -2.62 22.89
N GLU A 67 -15.61 -3.21 23.11
CA GLU A 67 -15.89 -4.20 24.16
C GLU A 67 -16.85 -5.24 23.58
N LYS A 68 -16.86 -6.45 24.15
CA LYS A 68 -17.69 -7.55 23.66
C LYS A 68 -19.17 -7.12 23.54
N GLY A 69 -19.68 -7.09 22.31
CA GLY A 69 -21.05 -6.69 21.98
C GLY A 69 -21.32 -5.19 21.99
N LYS A 70 -20.31 -4.33 22.18
CA LYS A 70 -20.42 -2.87 22.08
C LYS A 70 -19.63 -2.36 20.89
N TYR A 71 -20.31 -1.65 19.99
CA TYR A 71 -19.75 -1.16 18.74
C TYR A 71 -19.79 0.38 18.72
N VAL A 72 -18.72 1.00 18.23
CA VAL A 72 -18.75 2.40 17.77
C VAL A 72 -18.99 2.35 16.26
N ILE A 73 -20.05 3.01 15.80
CA ILE A 73 -20.30 3.20 14.37
C ILE A 73 -19.28 4.21 13.86
N ILE A 74 -18.55 3.84 12.80
CA ILE A 74 -17.58 4.70 12.13
C ILE A 74 -18.22 5.12 10.82
N ASP A 75 -18.61 6.40 10.73
CA ASP A 75 -19.10 6.96 9.49
C ASP A 75 -17.93 7.19 8.53
N GLU A 76 -18.20 7.19 7.21
CA GLU A 76 -17.15 7.54 6.23
C GLU A 76 -16.57 8.92 6.51
N LYS A 77 -17.38 9.85 7.04
CA LYS A 77 -16.95 11.21 7.44
C LYS A 77 -15.95 11.22 8.61
N ASP A 78 -16.04 10.29 9.55
CA ASP A 78 -15.09 10.19 10.67
C ASP A 78 -13.72 9.68 10.21
N LEU A 79 -13.71 8.80 9.21
CA LEU A 79 -12.48 8.40 8.50
C LEU A 79 -11.90 9.54 7.66
N GLU A 80 -12.74 10.52 7.31
CA GLU A 80 -12.37 11.65 6.49
C GLU A 80 -11.70 12.80 7.25
N ASP A 81 -11.92 12.92 8.56
CA ASP A 81 -11.35 13.97 9.43
C ASP A 81 -9.98 13.60 10.05
N LEU A 82 -9.41 12.46 9.68
CA LEU A 82 -8.05 12.11 10.09
C LEU A 82 -7.03 13.07 9.45
N PRO A 83 -6.08 13.61 10.23
CA PRO A 83 -5.15 14.62 9.75
C PRO A 83 -4.32 14.12 8.56
N ASP A 84 -4.43 14.91 7.49
CA ASP A 84 -3.60 14.98 6.28
C ASP A 84 -3.84 13.92 5.18
N LYS A 85 -4.89 14.11 4.37
CA LYS A 85 -5.28 13.23 3.24
C LYS A 85 -4.48 13.42 1.94
N THR A 86 -3.74 14.51 1.79
CA THR A 86 -3.36 15.01 0.45
C THR A 86 -1.90 14.83 0.09
N ALA A 87 -0.98 14.80 1.06
CA ALA A 87 0.43 14.56 0.77
C ALA A 87 0.69 13.07 0.45
N ARG A 88 0.71 12.76 -0.83
CA ARG A 88 1.17 11.47 -1.36
C ARG A 88 2.70 11.50 -1.46
N THR A 89 3.35 11.24 -0.34
CA THR A 89 4.81 11.29 -0.23
C THR A 89 5.42 9.91 0.03
N ILE A 90 6.63 9.75 -0.49
CA ILE A 90 7.61 8.75 -0.11
C ILE A 90 8.73 9.52 0.57
N ASP A 91 8.70 9.57 1.90
CA ASP A 91 9.66 10.32 2.70
C ASP A 91 10.85 9.43 3.05
N ILE A 92 11.99 9.66 2.40
CA ILE A 92 13.23 8.94 2.69
C ILE A 92 13.72 9.36 4.07
N MET A 93 13.94 8.36 4.91
CA MET A 93 14.46 8.49 6.25
C MET A 93 15.98 8.32 6.28
N ASP A 94 16.50 7.35 5.52
CA ASP A 94 17.93 7.02 5.55
C ASP A 94 18.38 6.27 4.28
N PHE A 95 19.68 6.21 4.04
CA PHE A 95 20.32 5.43 2.98
C PHE A 95 21.22 4.35 3.56
N VAL A 96 20.86 3.10 3.31
CA VAL A 96 21.51 1.91 3.87
C VAL A 96 22.14 1.04 2.78
N ASP A 97 23.00 0.11 3.18
CA ASP A 97 23.52 -0.90 2.25
C ASP A 97 22.46 -1.98 2.01
N LEU A 98 22.31 -2.44 0.76
CA LEU A 98 21.33 -3.48 0.41
C LEU A 98 21.46 -4.75 1.29
N LYS A 99 22.69 -5.09 1.69
CA LYS A 99 22.99 -6.26 2.52
C LYS A 99 22.46 -6.15 3.96
N GLN A 100 22.07 -4.95 4.41
CA GLN A 100 21.51 -4.73 5.75
C GLN A 100 20.03 -5.07 5.83
N ILE A 101 19.35 -5.29 4.70
CA ILE A 101 17.94 -5.66 4.67
C ILE A 101 17.80 -7.14 4.32
N ASP A 102 17.37 -7.93 5.30
CA ASP A 102 17.01 -9.32 5.08
C ASP A 102 15.78 -9.41 4.14
N PRO A 103 15.80 -10.29 3.12
CA PRO A 103 14.68 -10.47 2.21
C PRO A 103 13.33 -10.75 2.87
N ILE A 104 13.29 -11.28 4.10
CA ILE A 104 12.06 -11.52 4.86
C ILE A 104 11.23 -10.25 5.07
N PHE A 105 11.88 -9.08 5.06
CA PHE A 105 11.20 -7.82 5.27
C PHE A 105 10.52 -7.29 4.00
N TYR A 106 10.82 -7.81 2.80
CA TYR A 106 10.20 -7.33 1.56
C TYR A 106 8.76 -7.81 1.40
N GLY A 107 7.88 -6.88 1.04
CA GLY A 107 6.46 -7.09 0.77
C GLY A 107 6.12 -6.90 -0.72
N LYS A 108 5.17 -6.01 -1.02
CA LYS A 108 4.74 -5.74 -2.40
C LYS A 108 5.73 -4.82 -3.12
N SER A 109 6.07 -5.20 -4.35
CA SER A 109 6.96 -4.42 -5.22
C SER A 109 6.19 -3.53 -6.19
N TYR A 110 6.70 -2.31 -6.36
CA TYR A 110 6.17 -1.29 -7.24
C TYR A 110 7.31 -0.65 -8.05
N PHE A 111 7.07 -0.38 -9.32
CA PHE A 111 7.98 0.46 -10.11
C PHE A 111 7.62 1.93 -9.90
N LEU A 112 8.63 2.74 -9.62
CA LEU A 112 8.54 4.19 -9.66
C LEU A 112 9.13 4.68 -10.99
N GLY A 113 8.44 5.60 -11.64
CA GLY A 113 8.93 6.30 -12.82
C GLY A 113 8.76 7.81 -12.64
N PRO A 114 9.58 8.64 -13.31
CA PRO A 114 9.47 10.09 -13.18
C PRO A 114 8.17 10.62 -13.77
N GLU A 115 7.63 11.70 -13.20
CA GLU A 115 6.75 12.59 -13.96
C GLU A 115 7.56 13.38 -15.01
N GLU A 116 6.90 13.89 -16.04
CA GLU A 116 7.53 14.55 -17.20
C GLU A 116 8.50 15.68 -16.79
N THR A 117 8.14 16.45 -15.77
CA THR A 117 8.94 17.59 -15.26
C THR A 117 10.10 17.18 -14.36
N SER A 118 10.18 15.92 -13.94
CA SER A 118 11.07 15.45 -12.86
C SER A 118 12.21 14.53 -13.33
N GLN A 119 12.31 14.28 -14.64
CA GLN A 119 13.24 13.29 -15.20
C GLN A 119 14.70 13.48 -14.78
N LYS A 120 15.17 14.74 -14.73
CA LYS A 120 16.56 15.05 -14.33
C LYS A 120 16.80 14.71 -12.86
N ALA A 121 15.94 15.19 -11.96
CA ALA A 121 16.07 14.95 -10.52
C ALA A 121 15.94 13.46 -10.16
N TYR A 122 14.99 12.77 -10.80
CA TYR A 122 14.82 11.33 -10.67
C TYR A 122 16.06 10.55 -11.15
N THR A 123 16.59 10.91 -12.31
CA THR A 123 17.79 10.25 -12.86
C THR A 123 19.00 10.49 -11.97
N LEU A 124 19.15 11.70 -11.42
CA LEU A 124 20.23 12.04 -10.50
C LEU A 124 20.14 11.23 -9.21
N LEU A 125 18.97 11.18 -8.58
CA LEU A 125 18.73 10.37 -7.37
C LEU A 125 19.08 8.90 -7.63
N LYS A 126 18.54 8.33 -8.71
CA LYS A 126 18.81 6.93 -9.08
C LYS A 126 20.30 6.68 -9.29
N LYS A 127 20.97 7.51 -10.09
CA LYS A 127 22.42 7.36 -10.37
C LYS A 127 23.25 7.46 -9.09
N ALA A 128 22.92 8.41 -8.21
CA ALA A 128 23.62 8.55 -6.93
C ALA A 128 23.49 7.29 -6.07
N MET A 129 22.29 6.69 -6.03
CA MET A 129 22.05 5.41 -5.33
C MET A 129 22.83 4.25 -5.98
N GLU A 130 22.86 4.17 -7.31
CA GLU A 130 23.62 3.16 -8.07
C GLU A 130 25.12 3.26 -7.81
N GLU A 131 25.70 4.46 -7.98
CA GLU A 131 27.13 4.71 -7.82
C GLU A 131 27.62 4.49 -6.38
N LYS A 132 26.78 4.81 -5.40
CA LYS A 132 27.09 4.61 -3.98
C LYS A 132 26.73 3.22 -3.46
N GLY A 133 26.07 2.39 -4.27
CA GLY A 133 25.57 1.08 -3.86
C GLY A 133 24.57 1.14 -2.70
N LYS A 134 23.84 2.25 -2.57
CA LYS A 134 22.92 2.52 -1.46
C LYS A 134 21.47 2.33 -1.88
N ILE A 135 20.65 1.93 -0.92
CA ILE A 135 19.19 1.90 -1.03
C ILE A 135 18.58 2.82 0.02
N ALA A 136 17.38 3.33 -0.24
CA ALA A 136 16.75 4.28 0.66
C ALA A 136 15.67 3.57 1.49
N ILE A 137 15.64 3.80 2.81
CA ILE A 137 14.50 3.47 3.67
C ILE A 137 13.56 4.67 3.68
N ALA A 138 12.27 4.44 3.52
CA ALA A 138 11.28 5.49 3.44
C ALA A 138 9.98 5.12 4.17
N LYS A 139 9.24 6.14 4.58
CA LYS A 139 7.81 6.03 4.90
C LYS A 139 7.01 6.39 3.66
N VAL A 140 6.10 5.52 3.26
CA VAL A 140 5.20 5.77 2.13
C VAL A 140 3.76 5.78 2.60
N LYS A 141 3.00 6.77 2.11
CA LYS A 141 1.55 6.84 2.30
C LYS A 141 0.85 6.33 1.05
N ILE A 142 0.35 5.09 1.11
CA ILE A 142 -0.44 4.48 0.05
C ILE A 142 -1.91 4.46 0.49
N ARG A 143 -2.74 5.27 -0.17
CA ARG A 143 -4.14 5.50 0.23
C ARG A 143 -4.17 5.98 1.70
N ASN A 144 -4.80 5.21 2.60
CA ASN A 144 -4.95 5.56 4.02
C ASN A 144 -3.98 4.81 4.93
N LYS A 145 -2.99 4.09 4.37
CA LYS A 145 -2.02 3.32 5.15
C LYS A 145 -0.61 3.89 4.97
N VAL A 146 0.01 4.26 6.09
CA VAL A 146 1.45 4.52 6.16
C VAL A 146 2.17 3.18 6.31
N SER A 147 3.19 2.95 5.50
CA SER A 147 4.03 1.75 5.56
C SER A 147 5.50 2.14 5.46
N LEU A 148 6.38 1.33 6.07
CA LEU A 148 7.78 1.37 5.70
C LEU A 148 7.95 0.82 4.28
N ALA A 149 8.94 1.34 3.57
CA ALA A 149 9.32 0.85 2.26
C ALA A 149 10.82 1.03 2.07
N CYS A 150 11.40 0.23 1.18
CA CYS A 150 12.73 0.48 0.66
C CYS A 150 12.65 0.85 -0.82
N LEU A 151 13.51 1.76 -1.25
CA LEU A 151 13.68 2.14 -2.64
C LEU A 151 15.07 1.69 -3.09
N ARG A 152 15.14 1.00 -4.21
CA ARG A 152 16.40 0.56 -4.80
C ARG A 152 16.43 0.80 -6.30
N PRO A 153 17.60 1.15 -6.87
CA PRO A 153 17.75 1.18 -8.32
C PRO A 153 17.53 -0.21 -8.90
N TYR A 154 16.88 -0.27 -10.06
CA TYR A 154 16.55 -1.52 -10.74
C TYR A 154 17.02 -1.52 -12.19
N ILE A 155 17.36 -2.72 -12.66
CA ILE A 155 17.81 -2.98 -14.02
C ILE A 155 16.70 -2.56 -15.00
N GLY A 156 17.01 -1.67 -15.95
CA GLY A 156 16.02 -1.09 -16.86
C GLY A 156 15.68 0.38 -16.57
N GLY A 157 16.36 1.00 -15.59
CA GLY A 157 16.37 2.45 -15.40
C GLY A 157 15.29 3.00 -14.45
N TYR A 158 14.56 2.10 -13.78
CA TYR A 158 13.54 2.42 -12.79
C TYR A 158 14.09 2.33 -11.36
N ILE A 159 13.38 2.95 -10.42
CA ILE A 159 13.53 2.71 -8.99
C ILE A 159 12.41 1.75 -8.62
N VAL A 160 12.76 0.65 -7.97
CA VAL A 160 11.77 -0.26 -7.37
C VAL A 160 11.55 0.17 -5.93
N MET A 161 10.28 0.30 -5.56
CA MET A 161 9.85 0.47 -4.19
C MET A 161 9.22 -0.83 -3.70
N GLU A 162 9.70 -1.35 -2.58
CA GLU A 162 9.14 -2.52 -1.91
C GLU A 162 8.60 -2.08 -0.55
N THR A 163 7.32 -2.30 -0.29
CA THR A 163 6.77 -2.09 1.06
C THR A 163 7.42 -3.09 2.01
N MET A 164 7.71 -2.69 3.24
CA MET A 164 8.36 -3.56 4.21
C MET A 164 7.39 -4.06 5.29
N PHE A 165 7.59 -5.29 5.74
CA PHE A 165 6.97 -5.80 6.95
C PHE A 165 7.73 -5.28 8.18
N PHE A 166 7.00 -5.01 9.27
CA PHE A 166 7.63 -4.76 10.56
C PHE A 166 8.06 -6.10 11.16
N GLY A 167 9.26 -6.13 11.76
CA GLY A 167 9.62 -7.25 12.63
C GLY A 167 8.62 -7.36 13.77
N ILE A 168 8.14 -8.57 14.03
CA ILE A 168 7.36 -8.84 15.24
C ILE A 168 8.34 -8.71 16.41
N SER A 169 8.06 -7.81 17.35
CA SER A 169 8.89 -7.65 18.55
C SER A 169 9.17 -9.02 19.17
N SER A 170 10.44 -9.29 19.46
CA SER A 170 11.00 -10.57 19.90
C SER A 170 10.51 -11.08 21.26
N THR A 171 9.40 -10.56 21.77
CA THR A 171 8.79 -10.98 23.04
C THR A 171 8.15 -12.38 22.96
N LEU A 172 8.13 -13.01 21.78
CA LEU A 172 7.59 -14.36 21.57
C LEU A 172 8.68 -15.42 21.25
N LEU A 173 9.97 -15.06 21.31
CA LEU A 173 11.09 -15.98 21.02
C LEU A 173 12.03 -16.21 22.23
N THR A 174 11.55 -15.90 23.44
CA THR A 174 12.15 -16.29 24.73
C THR A 174 11.04 -16.82 25.62
#